data_AF-A0A373UG87-F1
#
_entry.id   AF-A0A373UG87-F1
#
_cell.length_a   1.000
_cell.length_b   1.000
_cell.length_c   1.000
_cell.angle_alpha   90.00
_cell.angle_beta   90.00
_cell.angle_gamma   90.00
#
_symmetry.space_group_name_H-M   'P 1'
#
loop_
_entity.id
_entity.type
_entity.pdbx_description
1 polymer ?
#
loop_
_entity_poly.entity_id
_entity_poly.type
_entity_poly.pdbx_seq_one_letter_code
_entity_poly.pdbx_strand_id
1 'polypeptide(L)'
;MKLHLDVIIPGTDRERARAALLKLAEIYNNYGILPNLPLAAGRITMINGFRDMTMYGNYVHDRKEQLKDWVKCFYGDSSLGIAEITYAEVCYQRDECFEAITTLVGIIPFIEKEGEIAVLFIALSLQMRIMIATEQIAVVYPILEEIYQRLHKEQSRWLLENFGAMKAWGLLYDGDVDTVTEWMENEAPSEFGELNMLDTYKYMIKMRAYILEEKYLAMLSLAEYLREPLRKGDRVMDLCEMNLLCAVSYFLSDRKEDAFQLIDELLPIVKERRFDRLIADERSNQEIADFMGISINTVKFHRKNIFAKLRVRTRRQAVRVAKENRLVSLR
;
A
#
# COMPACT_ATOMS: atom_id res chain seq x y z
N MET A 1 27.07 -14.53 10.50
CA MET A 1 25.89 -13.67 10.73
C MET A 1 25.36 -13.24 9.37
N LYS A 2 24.12 -13.59 9.01
CA LYS A 2 23.53 -13.17 7.73
C LYS A 2 22.98 -11.75 7.89
N LEU A 3 23.88 -10.77 7.91
CA LEU A 3 23.58 -9.35 8.17
C LEU A 3 22.38 -8.82 7.35
N HIS A 4 22.30 -9.20 6.07
CA HIS A 4 21.19 -8.82 5.21
C HIS A 4 19.82 -9.30 5.72
N LEU A 5 19.75 -10.53 6.26
CA LEU A 5 18.53 -11.09 6.84
C LEU A 5 18.10 -10.32 8.09
N ASP A 6 19.05 -9.91 8.93
CA ASP A 6 18.75 -9.13 10.12
C ASP A 6 18.13 -7.77 9.79
N VAL A 7 18.45 -7.21 8.61
CA VAL A 7 17.84 -5.97 8.10
C VAL A 7 16.45 -6.21 7.53
N ILE A 8 16.26 -7.25 6.70
CA ILE A 8 15.01 -7.40 5.92
C ILE A 8 13.92 -8.22 6.61
N ILE A 9 14.28 -9.19 7.48
CA ILE A 9 13.29 -10.11 8.06
C ILE A 9 12.34 -9.32 8.99
N PRO A 10 11.02 -9.52 8.90
CA PRO A 10 10.07 -8.92 9.82
C PRO A 10 10.40 -9.27 11.28
N GLY A 11 10.25 -8.32 12.18
CA GLY A 11 10.47 -8.56 13.61
C GLY A 11 10.61 -7.30 14.43
N THR A 12 10.44 -7.46 15.74
CA THR A 12 10.42 -6.37 16.73
C THR A 12 11.82 -5.91 17.18
N ASP A 13 12.88 -6.68 16.89
CA ASP A 13 14.25 -6.38 17.33
C ASP A 13 14.92 -5.33 16.44
N ARG A 14 14.63 -4.06 16.74
CA ARG A 14 15.15 -2.90 16.02
C ARG A 14 16.63 -2.67 16.25
N GLU A 15 17.15 -3.01 17.43
CA GLU A 15 18.57 -2.85 17.73
C GLU A 15 19.41 -3.85 16.93
N ARG A 16 18.93 -5.07 16.74
CA ARG A 16 19.57 -6.04 15.84
C ARG A 16 19.57 -5.56 14.39
N ALA A 17 18.44 -5.05 13.89
CA ALA A 17 18.36 -4.50 12.54
C ALA A 17 19.32 -3.29 12.37
N ARG A 18 19.36 -2.39 13.35
CA ARG A 18 20.26 -1.24 13.38
C ARG A 18 21.73 -1.66 13.43
N ALA A 19 22.09 -2.60 14.30
CA ALA A 19 23.45 -3.12 14.40
C ALA A 19 23.88 -3.80 13.10
N ALA A 20 22.96 -4.48 12.41
CA ALA A 20 23.21 -5.06 11.11
C ALA A 20 23.45 -3.99 10.03
N LEU A 21 22.62 -2.93 9.99
CA LEU A 21 22.80 -1.79 9.08
C LEU A 21 24.15 -1.10 9.29
N LEU A 22 24.54 -0.84 10.54
CA LEU A 22 25.83 -0.21 10.87
C LEU A 22 27.01 -1.07 10.38
N LYS A 23 26.96 -2.38 10.62
CA LYS A 23 27.99 -3.32 10.13
C LYS A 23 28.04 -3.38 8.60
N LEU A 24 26.90 -3.33 7.92
CA LEU A 24 26.86 -3.28 6.45
C LEU A 24 27.48 -1.99 5.91
N ALA A 25 27.21 -0.86 6.56
CA ALA A 25 27.84 0.42 6.21
C ALA A 25 29.37 0.39 6.42
N GLU A 26 29.85 -0.21 7.51
CA GLU A 26 31.29 -0.42 7.75
C GLU A 26 31.93 -1.30 6.65
N ILE A 27 31.27 -2.39 6.26
CA ILE A 27 31.76 -3.27 5.19
C ILE A 27 31.83 -2.51 3.86
N TYR A 28 30.82 -1.72 3.54
CA TYR A 28 30.82 -0.89 2.33
C TYR A 28 31.97 0.13 2.34
N ASN A 29 32.16 0.84 3.44
CA ASN A 29 33.21 1.85 3.55
C ASN A 29 34.62 1.25 3.43
N ASN A 30 34.82 0.01 3.90
CA ASN A 30 36.13 -0.64 3.89
C ASN A 30 36.41 -1.44 2.62
N TYR A 31 35.37 -2.01 1.99
CA TYR A 31 35.53 -2.99 0.90
C TYR A 31 34.76 -2.64 -0.37
N GLY A 32 33.87 -1.64 -0.34
CA GLY A 32 32.99 -1.29 -1.46
C GLY A 32 31.93 -2.34 -1.79
N ILE A 33 31.73 -3.32 -0.89
CA ILE A 33 30.82 -4.45 -1.10
C ILE A 33 29.58 -4.25 -0.25
N LEU A 34 28.41 -4.40 -0.87
CA LEU A 34 27.14 -4.34 -0.18
C LEU A 34 26.24 -5.46 -0.71
N PRO A 35 25.61 -6.28 0.18
CA PRO A 35 24.70 -7.31 -0.28
C PRO A 35 23.48 -6.67 -0.93
N ASN A 36 23.06 -7.20 -2.07
CA ASN A 36 21.79 -6.80 -2.66
C ASN A 36 20.65 -7.18 -1.70
N LEU A 37 19.93 -6.18 -1.19
CA LEU A 37 18.78 -6.40 -0.32
C LEU A 37 17.49 -6.41 -1.16
N PRO A 38 16.70 -7.50 -1.13
CA PRO A 38 15.47 -7.55 -1.91
C PRO A 38 14.52 -6.42 -1.47
N LEU A 39 14.15 -5.58 -2.43
CA LEU A 39 13.46 -4.30 -2.20
C LEU A 39 12.09 -4.44 -1.54
N ALA A 40 11.34 -5.49 -1.91
CA ALA A 40 10.01 -5.76 -1.37
C ALA A 40 9.79 -7.21 -0.91
N ALA A 41 10.69 -8.13 -1.29
CA ALA A 41 10.65 -9.58 -1.02
C ALA A 41 9.23 -10.18 -1.03
N GLY A 42 8.59 -10.19 -2.20
CA GLY A 42 7.24 -10.75 -2.37
C GLY A 42 6.10 -9.77 -2.07
N ARG A 43 6.37 -8.53 -1.63
CA ARG A 43 5.38 -7.45 -1.51
C ARG A 43 5.36 -6.56 -2.75
N ILE A 44 4.32 -5.74 -2.86
CA ILE A 44 4.16 -4.71 -3.92
C ILE A 44 4.36 -3.28 -3.39
N THR A 45 5.19 -3.13 -2.34
CA THR A 45 5.47 -1.84 -1.69
C THR A 45 6.92 -1.80 -1.20
N MET A 46 7.55 -0.63 -1.23
CA MET A 46 8.87 -0.36 -0.67
C MET A 46 8.80 -0.16 0.85
N ILE A 47 7.97 0.77 1.33
CA ILE A 47 7.99 1.18 2.74
C ILE A 47 7.31 0.16 3.68
N ASN A 48 6.31 -0.58 3.17
CA ASN A 48 5.71 -1.74 3.84
C ASN A 48 6.17 -3.06 3.19
N GLY A 49 7.42 -3.10 2.72
CA GLY A 49 8.07 -4.27 2.10
C GLY A 49 8.23 -5.45 3.07
N PHE A 50 9.32 -6.22 3.00
CA PHE A 50 9.46 -7.40 3.87
C PHE A 50 9.62 -7.07 5.35
N ARG A 51 10.15 -5.90 5.67
CA ARG A 51 10.05 -5.26 6.98
C ARG A 51 9.12 -4.05 6.86
N ASP A 52 8.24 -3.87 7.85
CA ASP A 52 7.44 -2.66 7.95
C ASP A 52 8.33 -1.48 8.39
N MET A 53 8.56 -0.53 7.48
CA MET A 53 9.29 0.72 7.73
C MET A 53 8.38 1.94 7.77
N THR A 54 7.05 1.75 7.80
CA THR A 54 6.06 2.83 7.74
C THR A 54 6.15 3.80 8.91
N MET A 55 6.72 3.35 10.04
CA MET A 55 7.06 4.21 11.18
C MET A 55 7.99 5.38 10.81
N TYR A 56 8.78 5.24 9.75
CA TYR A 56 9.67 6.28 9.23
C TYR A 56 9.00 7.16 8.18
N GLY A 57 7.69 7.06 7.96
CA GLY A 57 6.97 7.83 6.94
C GLY A 57 7.20 9.34 7.03
N ASN A 58 7.25 9.91 8.26
CA ASN A 58 7.60 11.33 8.44
C ASN A 58 9.00 11.66 7.91
N TYR A 59 9.99 10.82 8.20
CA TYR A 59 11.36 11.03 7.72
C TYR A 59 11.46 10.90 6.20
N VAL A 60 10.79 9.91 5.61
CA VAL A 60 10.72 9.71 4.16
C VAL A 60 10.11 10.94 3.47
N HIS A 61 8.97 11.41 3.98
CA HIS A 61 8.25 12.56 3.44
C HIS A 61 9.06 13.85 3.55
N ASP A 62 9.64 14.12 4.72
CA ASP A 62 10.30 15.41 5.00
C ASP A 62 11.72 15.50 4.45
N ARG A 63 12.33 14.37 4.06
CA ARG A 63 13.74 14.26 3.67
C ARG A 63 13.96 13.51 2.36
N LYS A 64 13.07 13.69 1.38
CA LYS A 64 13.14 13.03 0.06
C LYS A 64 14.54 13.06 -0.58
N GLU A 65 15.20 14.22 -0.64
CA GLU A 65 16.53 14.32 -1.26
C GLU A 65 17.60 13.58 -0.45
N GLN A 66 17.55 13.66 0.88
CA GLN A 66 18.46 12.90 1.73
C GLN A 66 18.23 11.39 1.63
N LEU A 67 16.98 10.97 1.45
CA LEU A 67 16.63 9.57 1.21
C LEU A 67 17.27 9.06 -0.08
N LYS A 68 17.31 9.86 -1.16
CA LYS A 68 18.01 9.49 -2.39
C LYS A 68 19.48 9.21 -2.15
N ASP A 69 20.16 10.06 -1.41
CA ASP A 69 21.57 9.88 -1.08
C ASP A 69 21.79 8.58 -0.30
N TRP A 70 20.96 8.31 0.71
CA TRP A 70 21.06 7.09 1.52
C TRP A 70 20.79 5.82 0.70
N VAL A 71 19.76 5.83 -0.13
CA VAL A 71 19.41 4.71 -1.00
C VAL A 71 20.52 4.48 -2.03
N LYS A 72 21.11 5.54 -2.60
CA LYS A 72 22.24 5.45 -3.53
C LYS A 72 23.49 4.88 -2.87
N CYS A 73 23.81 5.28 -1.64
CA CYS A 73 24.91 4.68 -0.88
C CYS A 73 24.73 3.17 -0.69
N PHE A 74 23.49 2.70 -0.61
CA PHE A 74 23.18 1.32 -0.29
C PHE A 74 23.00 0.44 -1.54
N TYR A 75 22.32 0.94 -2.56
CA TYR A 75 21.96 0.20 -3.77
C TYR A 75 22.83 0.53 -5.00
N GLY A 76 23.68 1.55 -4.93
CA GLY A 76 24.52 1.95 -6.05
C GLY A 76 23.69 2.27 -7.30
N ASP A 77 24.04 1.68 -8.44
CA ASP A 77 23.35 1.91 -9.71
C ASP A 77 21.91 1.33 -9.72
N SER A 78 21.63 0.31 -8.90
CA SER A 78 20.27 -0.23 -8.70
C SER A 78 19.35 0.72 -7.91
N SER A 79 19.84 1.87 -7.43
CA SER A 79 19.06 2.82 -6.62
C SER A 79 17.95 3.55 -7.37
N LEU A 80 17.95 3.51 -8.71
CA LEU A 80 17.11 4.33 -9.57
C LEU A 80 15.62 4.18 -9.23
N GLY A 81 15.01 5.27 -8.75
CA GLY A 81 13.58 5.37 -8.48
C GLY A 81 13.12 4.85 -7.12
N ILE A 82 13.96 4.12 -6.37
CA ILE A 82 13.56 3.54 -5.08
C ILE A 82 13.15 4.63 -4.07
N ALA A 83 13.94 5.70 -3.95
CA ALA A 83 13.64 6.79 -3.02
C ALA A 83 12.37 7.56 -3.44
N GLU A 84 12.21 7.82 -4.74
CA GLU A 84 11.04 8.49 -5.30
C GLU A 84 9.76 7.67 -5.09
N ILE A 85 9.79 6.36 -5.33
CA ILE A 85 8.64 5.48 -5.13
C ILE A 85 8.32 5.35 -3.64
N THR A 86 9.33 5.18 -2.78
CA THR A 86 9.13 5.14 -1.32
C THR A 86 8.49 6.43 -0.81
N TYR A 87 8.91 7.59 -1.34
CA TYR A 87 8.27 8.88 -1.07
C TYR A 87 6.83 8.92 -1.59
N ALA A 88 6.60 8.49 -2.84
CA ALA A 88 5.27 8.47 -3.43
C ALA A 88 4.30 7.54 -2.67
N GLU A 89 4.78 6.40 -2.13
CA GLU A 89 3.98 5.52 -1.27
C GLU A 89 3.54 6.23 0.00
N VAL A 90 4.43 7.00 0.64
CA VAL A 90 4.08 7.77 1.83
C VAL A 90 3.10 8.89 1.51
N CYS A 91 3.31 9.64 0.43
CA CYS A 91 2.36 10.64 -0.04
C CYS A 91 0.99 10.01 -0.33
N TYR A 92 0.99 8.84 -0.99
CA TYR A 92 -0.24 8.10 -1.20
C TYR A 92 -0.91 7.80 0.12
N GLN A 93 -0.23 7.17 1.10
CA GLN A 93 -0.83 6.87 2.40
C GLN A 93 -1.43 8.09 3.12
N ARG A 94 -0.91 9.29 2.86
CA ARG A 94 -1.39 10.58 3.40
C ARG A 94 -2.55 11.21 2.63
N ASP A 95 -3.11 10.53 1.63
CA ASP A 95 -4.08 11.06 0.66
C ASP A 95 -3.53 12.24 -0.19
N GLU A 96 -2.21 12.37 -0.28
CA GLU A 96 -1.51 13.35 -1.11
C GLU A 96 -1.33 12.80 -2.54
N CYS A 97 -2.41 12.26 -3.13
CA CYS A 97 -2.39 11.53 -4.40
C CYS A 97 -1.79 12.33 -5.57
N PHE A 98 -1.96 13.65 -5.58
CA PHE A 98 -1.38 14.51 -6.64
C PHE A 98 0.15 14.57 -6.56
N GLU A 99 0.71 14.63 -5.37
CA GLU A 99 2.16 14.64 -5.15
C GLU A 99 2.77 13.27 -5.49
N ALA A 100 2.08 12.20 -5.06
CA ALA A 100 2.44 10.83 -5.39
C ALA A 100 2.47 10.59 -6.91
N ILE A 101 1.39 10.91 -7.63
CA ILE A 101 1.34 10.69 -9.09
C ILE A 101 2.33 11.58 -9.85
N THR A 102 2.54 12.82 -9.42
CA THR A 102 3.52 13.72 -10.05
C THR A 102 4.94 13.14 -9.92
N THR A 103 5.26 12.60 -8.74
CA THR A 103 6.55 11.92 -8.52
C THR A 103 6.69 10.69 -9.42
N LEU A 104 5.65 9.85 -9.50
CA LEU A 104 5.67 8.64 -10.33
C LEU A 104 5.82 8.95 -11.82
N VAL A 105 5.01 9.86 -12.37
CA VAL A 105 5.10 10.28 -13.78
C VAL A 105 6.47 10.86 -14.12
N GLY A 106 7.11 11.52 -13.14
CA GLY A 106 8.45 12.06 -13.29
C GLY A 106 9.57 11.01 -13.32
N ILE A 107 9.38 9.84 -12.69
CA ILE A 107 10.45 8.84 -12.52
C ILE A 107 10.25 7.56 -13.34
N ILE A 108 9.01 7.16 -13.60
CA ILE A 108 8.68 5.92 -14.35
C ILE A 108 9.45 5.84 -15.68
N PRO A 109 9.47 6.86 -16.57
CA PRO A 109 10.17 6.76 -17.85
C PRO A 109 11.68 6.46 -17.73
N PHE A 110 12.30 6.86 -16.63
CA PHE A 110 13.71 6.58 -16.36
C PHE A 110 13.91 5.13 -15.88
N ILE A 111 13.04 4.67 -14.97
CA ILE A 111 13.06 3.28 -14.48
C ILE A 111 12.78 2.32 -15.63
N GLU A 112 11.87 2.66 -16.54
CA GLU A 112 11.57 1.85 -17.72
C GLU A 112 12.76 1.62 -18.65
N LYS A 113 13.68 2.60 -18.71
CA LYS A 113 14.82 2.55 -19.62
C LYS A 113 16.01 1.80 -19.00
N GLU A 114 16.29 2.03 -17.72
CA GLU A 114 17.55 1.65 -17.08
C GLU A 114 17.38 1.06 -15.67
N GLY A 115 16.17 1.03 -15.12
CA GLY A 115 15.89 0.60 -13.75
C GLY A 115 15.56 -0.88 -13.60
N GLU A 116 15.48 -1.33 -12.35
CA GLU A 116 15.09 -2.71 -12.05
C GLU A 116 13.59 -2.94 -12.29
N ILE A 117 13.25 -4.09 -12.89
CA ILE A 117 11.86 -4.47 -13.17
C ILE A 117 10.98 -4.52 -11.91
N ALA A 118 11.54 -4.89 -10.77
CA ALA A 118 10.84 -4.89 -9.49
C ALA A 118 10.43 -3.49 -9.04
N VAL A 119 11.31 -2.50 -9.26
CA VAL A 119 11.05 -1.09 -8.95
C VAL A 119 9.95 -0.55 -9.86
N LEU A 120 10.03 -0.85 -11.16
CA LEU A 120 9.00 -0.47 -12.13
C LEU A 120 7.64 -1.08 -11.78
N PHE A 121 7.62 -2.37 -11.42
CA PHE A 121 6.40 -3.07 -11.04
C PHE A 121 5.70 -2.39 -9.86
N ILE A 122 6.45 -2.03 -8.80
CA ILE A 122 5.90 -1.32 -7.64
C ILE A 122 5.39 0.08 -8.05
N ALA A 123 6.14 0.80 -8.90
CA ALA A 123 5.74 2.12 -9.38
C ALA A 123 4.41 2.09 -10.14
N LEU A 124 4.25 1.17 -11.09
CA LEU A 124 3.03 1.02 -11.88
C LEU A 124 1.87 0.50 -11.02
N SER A 125 2.13 -0.38 -10.06
CA SER A 125 1.14 -0.82 -9.07
C SER A 125 0.60 0.36 -8.27
N LEU A 126 1.49 1.21 -7.75
CA LEU A 126 1.11 2.40 -7.00
C LEU A 126 0.37 3.42 -7.88
N GLN A 127 0.80 3.58 -9.13
CA GLN A 127 0.10 4.41 -10.11
C GLN A 127 -1.35 3.92 -10.29
N MET A 128 -1.55 2.62 -10.49
CA MET A 128 -2.89 2.02 -10.60
C MET A 128 -3.75 2.32 -9.37
N ARG A 129 -3.21 2.13 -8.15
CA ARG A 129 -3.90 2.45 -6.89
C ARG A 129 -4.33 3.93 -6.84
N ILE A 130 -3.45 4.85 -7.23
CA ILE A 130 -3.76 6.28 -7.27
C ILE A 130 -4.85 6.59 -8.31
N MET A 131 -4.84 5.93 -9.47
CA MET A 131 -5.87 6.14 -10.49
C MET A 131 -7.24 5.67 -9.99
N ILE A 132 -7.32 4.51 -9.32
CA ILE A 132 -8.54 4.02 -8.67
C ILE A 132 -9.01 4.99 -7.58
N ALA A 133 -8.10 5.38 -6.68
CA ALA A 133 -8.35 6.34 -5.60
C ALA A 133 -8.85 7.72 -6.08
N THR A 134 -8.56 8.08 -7.34
CA THR A 134 -8.96 9.34 -7.96
C THR A 134 -10.14 9.20 -8.93
N GLU A 135 -10.86 8.06 -8.88
CA GLU A 135 -12.05 7.75 -9.70
C GLU A 135 -11.75 7.67 -11.21
N GLN A 136 -10.54 7.28 -11.60
CA GLN A 136 -10.09 7.15 -13.00
C GLN A 136 -9.92 5.68 -13.41
N ILE A 137 -10.97 4.88 -13.19
CA ILE A 137 -10.95 3.42 -13.33
C ILE A 137 -10.62 2.97 -14.78
N ALA A 138 -11.05 3.72 -15.79
CA ALA A 138 -10.77 3.39 -17.20
C ALA A 138 -9.28 3.28 -17.55
N VAL A 139 -8.39 3.85 -16.73
CA VAL A 139 -6.92 3.80 -16.94
C VAL A 139 -6.29 2.53 -16.33
N VAL A 140 -7.03 1.78 -15.50
CA VAL A 140 -6.54 0.56 -14.83
C VAL A 140 -6.17 -0.52 -15.85
N TYR A 141 -7.02 -0.78 -16.83
CA TYR A 141 -6.76 -1.80 -17.86
C TYR A 141 -5.49 -1.53 -18.69
N PRO A 142 -5.27 -0.31 -19.24
CA PRO A 142 -4.01 0.02 -19.89
C PRO A 142 -2.78 -0.19 -19.00
N ILE A 143 -2.83 0.18 -17.71
CA ILE A 143 -1.71 -0.01 -16.78
C ILE A 143 -1.45 -1.50 -16.53
N LEU A 144 -2.50 -2.30 -16.34
CA LEU A 144 -2.36 -3.76 -16.16
C LEU A 144 -1.73 -4.43 -17.38
N GLU A 145 -2.14 -4.04 -18.58
CA GLU A 145 -1.56 -4.55 -19.82
C GLU A 145 -0.08 -4.17 -19.94
N GLU A 146 0.25 -2.91 -19.63
CA GLU A 146 1.64 -2.45 -19.61
C GLU A 146 2.51 -3.26 -18.63
N ILE A 147 2.02 -3.47 -17.41
CA ILE A 147 2.72 -4.30 -16.42
C ILE A 147 2.93 -5.72 -16.96
N TYR A 148 1.87 -6.34 -17.47
CA TYR A 148 1.92 -7.72 -17.96
C TYR A 148 2.95 -7.90 -19.08
N GLN A 149 2.93 -7.03 -20.08
CA GLN A 149 3.87 -7.08 -21.21
C GLN A 149 5.32 -6.96 -20.76
N ARG A 150 5.60 -6.09 -19.76
CA ARG A 150 6.96 -5.92 -19.22
C ARG A 150 7.43 -7.14 -18.43
N LEU A 151 6.57 -7.67 -17.56
CA LEU A 151 6.92 -8.87 -16.77
C LEU A 151 7.19 -10.08 -17.65
N HIS A 152 6.40 -10.26 -18.71
CA HIS A 152 6.58 -11.35 -19.67
C HIS A 152 7.88 -11.19 -20.46
N LYS A 153 8.19 -9.98 -20.94
CA LYS A 153 9.44 -9.68 -21.67
C LYS A 153 10.69 -9.99 -20.84
N GLU A 154 10.68 -9.63 -19.56
CA GLU A 154 11.81 -9.81 -18.63
C GLU A 154 11.84 -11.20 -17.96
N GLN A 155 10.92 -12.12 -18.31
CA GLN A 155 10.81 -13.47 -17.76
C GLN A 155 10.79 -13.52 -16.21
N SER A 156 10.22 -12.49 -15.58
CA SER A 156 10.24 -12.31 -14.12
C SER A 156 9.12 -13.11 -13.43
N ARG A 157 9.28 -14.44 -13.38
CA ARG A 157 8.27 -15.37 -12.83
C ARG A 157 7.77 -15.02 -11.43
N TRP A 158 8.66 -14.59 -10.54
CA TRP A 158 8.32 -14.25 -9.16
C TRP A 158 7.45 -13.00 -9.03
N LEU A 159 7.52 -12.06 -9.99
CA LEU A 159 6.64 -10.89 -10.03
C LEU A 159 5.28 -11.22 -10.64
N LEU A 160 5.22 -12.16 -11.58
CA LEU A 160 3.96 -12.63 -12.17
C LEU A 160 3.02 -13.22 -11.11
N GLU A 161 3.56 -13.93 -10.11
CA GLU A 161 2.75 -14.47 -9.01
C GLU A 161 2.03 -13.38 -8.20
N ASN A 162 2.62 -12.18 -8.08
CA ASN A 162 1.98 -11.04 -7.42
C ASN A 162 1.12 -10.19 -8.36
N PHE A 163 1.38 -10.28 -9.67
CA PHE A 163 0.57 -9.59 -10.67
C PHE A 163 -0.87 -10.09 -10.66
N GLY A 164 -1.12 -11.39 -10.55
CA GLY A 164 -2.48 -11.94 -10.45
C GLY A 164 -3.27 -11.33 -9.29
N ALA A 165 -2.68 -11.27 -8.10
CA ALA A 165 -3.31 -10.67 -6.92
C ALA A 165 -3.53 -9.15 -7.08
N MET A 166 -2.60 -8.43 -7.71
CA MET A 166 -2.76 -7.02 -8.03
C MET A 166 -3.87 -6.76 -9.06
N LYS A 167 -3.94 -7.58 -10.11
CA LYS A 167 -5.00 -7.54 -11.11
C LYS A 167 -6.36 -7.78 -10.45
N ALA A 168 -6.47 -8.84 -9.64
CA ALA A 168 -7.67 -9.13 -8.87
C ALA A 168 -8.08 -7.90 -8.03
N TRP A 169 -7.15 -7.34 -7.24
CA TRP A 169 -7.43 -6.14 -6.43
C TRP A 169 -7.94 -4.96 -7.25
N GLY A 170 -7.29 -4.63 -8.37
CA GLY A 170 -7.70 -3.50 -9.22
C GLY A 170 -9.10 -3.68 -9.80
N LEU A 171 -9.44 -4.91 -10.18
CA LEU A 171 -10.71 -5.27 -10.81
C LEU A 171 -11.87 -5.47 -9.81
N LEU A 172 -11.59 -5.66 -8.51
CA LEU A 172 -12.60 -5.55 -7.45
C LEU A 172 -13.36 -4.21 -7.55
N TYR A 173 -12.65 -3.12 -7.88
CA TYR A 173 -13.23 -1.77 -7.97
C TYR A 173 -14.01 -1.50 -9.26
N ASP A 174 -13.80 -2.31 -10.29
CA ASP A 174 -14.62 -2.28 -11.51
C ASP A 174 -15.84 -3.22 -11.43
N GLY A 175 -15.89 -4.06 -10.39
CA GLY A 175 -16.98 -5.03 -10.19
C GLY A 175 -16.85 -6.29 -11.05
N ASP A 176 -15.65 -6.56 -11.61
CA ASP A 176 -15.37 -7.76 -12.39
C ASP A 176 -15.13 -8.96 -11.46
N VAL A 177 -16.23 -9.61 -11.09
CA VAL A 177 -16.25 -10.77 -10.19
C VAL A 177 -15.65 -12.01 -10.86
N ASP A 178 -15.73 -12.12 -12.18
CA ASP A 178 -15.23 -13.29 -12.92
C ASP A 178 -13.71 -13.40 -12.79
N THR A 179 -12.98 -12.30 -13.03
CA THR A 179 -11.52 -12.29 -12.88
C THR A 179 -11.09 -12.57 -11.43
N VAL A 180 -11.83 -12.05 -10.45
CA VAL A 180 -11.53 -12.28 -9.02
C VAL A 180 -11.74 -13.76 -8.66
N THR A 181 -12.81 -14.37 -9.18
CA THR A 181 -13.12 -15.79 -8.98
C THR A 181 -12.06 -16.68 -9.63
N GLU A 182 -11.66 -16.38 -10.86
CA GLU A 182 -10.59 -17.10 -11.56
C GLU A 182 -9.28 -17.06 -10.77
N TRP A 183 -8.91 -15.89 -10.23
CA TRP A 183 -7.73 -15.75 -9.38
C TRP A 183 -7.85 -16.56 -8.07
N MET A 184 -9.03 -16.55 -7.43
CA MET A 184 -9.31 -17.30 -6.21
C MET A 184 -9.17 -18.82 -6.38
N GLU A 185 -9.57 -19.35 -7.54
CA GLU A 185 -9.52 -20.78 -7.83
C GLU A 185 -8.12 -21.27 -8.23
N ASN A 186 -7.35 -20.43 -8.92
CA ASN A 186 -6.11 -20.87 -9.59
C ASN A 186 -4.82 -20.37 -8.94
N GLU A 187 -4.85 -19.21 -8.26
CA GLU A 187 -3.64 -18.51 -7.83
C GLU A 187 -3.62 -18.11 -6.35
N ALA A 188 -4.78 -17.97 -5.71
CA ALA A 188 -4.85 -17.55 -4.31
C ALA A 188 -4.18 -18.58 -3.37
N PRO A 189 -3.37 -18.12 -2.40
CA PRO A 189 -2.67 -19.02 -1.49
C PRO A 189 -3.64 -19.81 -0.61
N SER A 190 -3.23 -21.02 -0.25
CA SER A 190 -3.91 -21.84 0.74
C SER A 190 -3.71 -21.25 2.14
N GLU A 191 -4.79 -21.17 2.91
CA GLU A 191 -4.80 -20.91 4.34
C GLU A 191 -4.74 -22.21 5.17
N PHE A 192 -4.74 -23.37 4.50
CA PHE A 192 -4.49 -24.66 5.11
C PHE A 192 -3.01 -25.01 4.98
N GLY A 193 -2.31 -25.14 6.12
CA GLY A 193 -0.91 -25.55 6.17
C GLY A 193 0.02 -24.51 6.81
N GLU A 194 1.29 -24.58 6.44
CA GLU A 194 2.31 -23.64 6.91
C GLU A 194 2.16 -22.27 6.25
N LEU A 195 2.22 -21.21 7.06
CA LEU A 195 2.07 -19.84 6.58
C LEU A 195 3.31 -19.42 5.79
N ASN A 196 3.10 -18.97 4.55
CA ASN A 196 4.11 -18.24 3.81
C ASN A 196 3.96 -16.73 4.01
N MET A 197 4.88 -16.11 4.76
CA MET A 197 4.90 -14.66 4.98
C MET A 197 5.15 -13.84 3.71
N LEU A 198 5.63 -14.45 2.62
CA LEU A 198 5.76 -13.77 1.33
C LEU A 198 4.39 -13.56 0.66
N ASP A 199 3.40 -14.38 0.98
CA ASP A 199 2.05 -14.32 0.41
C ASP A 199 1.10 -13.39 1.20
N THR A 200 1.58 -12.64 2.20
CA THR A 200 0.73 -11.73 3.00
C THR A 200 -0.10 -10.79 2.12
N TYR A 201 0.47 -10.23 1.06
CA TYR A 201 -0.27 -9.39 0.13
C TYR A 201 -1.44 -10.15 -0.51
N LYS A 202 -1.20 -11.37 -0.99
CA LYS A 202 -2.24 -12.22 -1.60
C LYS A 202 -3.33 -12.58 -0.59
N TYR A 203 -2.98 -12.86 0.67
CA TYR A 203 -3.99 -13.09 1.70
C TYR A 203 -4.86 -11.85 1.98
N MET A 204 -4.30 -10.64 1.91
CA MET A 204 -5.10 -9.41 2.01
C MET A 204 -6.10 -9.28 0.86
N ILE A 205 -5.72 -9.68 -0.35
CA ILE A 205 -6.64 -9.69 -1.51
C ILE A 205 -7.70 -10.78 -1.34
N LYS A 206 -7.31 -11.96 -0.88
CA LYS A 206 -8.22 -13.07 -0.57
C LYS A 206 -9.27 -12.71 0.47
N MET A 207 -8.90 -11.98 1.52
CA MET A 207 -9.87 -11.47 2.51
C MET A 207 -10.91 -10.54 1.89
N ARG A 208 -10.53 -9.69 0.93
CA ARG A 208 -11.47 -8.83 0.20
C ARG A 208 -12.39 -9.63 -0.72
N ALA A 209 -11.86 -10.63 -1.42
CA ALA A 209 -12.66 -11.54 -2.22
C ALA A 209 -13.70 -12.29 -1.35
N TYR A 210 -13.31 -12.76 -0.17
CA TYR A 210 -14.26 -13.36 0.78
C TYR A 210 -15.35 -12.39 1.25
N ILE A 211 -15.03 -11.11 1.43
CA ILE A 211 -16.06 -10.10 1.76
C ILE A 211 -17.05 -9.94 0.60
N LEU A 212 -16.57 -9.83 -0.65
CA LEU A 212 -17.43 -9.72 -1.82
C LEU A 212 -18.33 -10.94 -2.03
N GLU A 213 -17.83 -12.13 -1.72
CA GLU A 213 -18.59 -13.38 -1.78
C GLU A 213 -19.47 -13.60 -0.53
N GLU A 214 -19.53 -12.64 0.39
CA GLU A 214 -20.26 -12.71 1.66
C GLU A 214 -19.81 -13.87 2.59
N LYS A 215 -18.59 -14.38 2.39
CA LYS A 215 -17.97 -15.46 3.17
C LYS A 215 -17.26 -14.92 4.41
N TYR A 216 -17.97 -14.19 5.25
CA TYR A 216 -17.41 -13.47 6.42
C TYR A 216 -16.70 -14.39 7.42
N LEU A 217 -17.19 -15.63 7.63
CA LEU A 217 -16.53 -16.58 8.53
C LEU A 217 -15.15 -17.02 8.01
N ALA A 218 -15.03 -17.24 6.70
CA ALA A 218 -13.76 -17.61 6.07
C ALA A 218 -12.77 -16.43 6.14
N MET A 219 -13.26 -15.21 5.88
CA MET A 219 -12.50 -13.97 6.06
C MET A 219 -11.94 -13.86 7.49
N LEU A 220 -12.79 -13.99 8.51
CA LEU A 220 -12.37 -13.84 9.91
C LEU A 220 -11.41 -14.96 10.33
N SER A 221 -11.63 -16.19 9.86
CA SER A 221 -10.71 -17.30 10.09
C SER A 221 -9.32 -17.03 9.51
N LEU A 222 -9.26 -16.44 8.31
CA LEU A 222 -7.99 -16.05 7.69
C LEU A 222 -7.31 -14.91 8.44
N ALA A 223 -8.07 -13.92 8.91
CA ALA A 223 -7.52 -12.85 9.76
C ALA A 223 -6.90 -13.41 11.05
N GLU A 224 -7.58 -14.33 11.74
CA GLU A 224 -7.02 -14.97 12.95
C GLU A 224 -5.78 -15.82 12.66
N TYR A 225 -5.73 -16.50 11.51
CA TYR A 225 -4.55 -17.22 11.05
C TYR A 225 -3.32 -16.30 10.87
N LEU A 226 -3.52 -15.06 10.41
CA LEU A 226 -2.45 -14.09 10.15
C LEU A 226 -2.06 -13.24 11.36
N ARG A 227 -2.97 -13.06 12.33
CA ARG A 227 -2.83 -12.07 13.42
C ARG A 227 -1.52 -12.23 14.21
N GLU A 228 -1.23 -13.43 14.70
CA GLU A 228 -0.03 -13.70 15.51
C GLU A 228 1.28 -13.53 14.72
N PRO A 229 1.41 -14.10 13.50
CA PRO A 229 2.56 -13.85 12.62
C PRO A 229 2.81 -12.36 12.34
N LEU A 230 1.77 -11.61 11.99
CA LEU A 230 1.90 -10.16 11.72
C LEU A 230 2.32 -9.38 12.98
N ARG A 231 1.77 -9.73 14.14
CA ARG A 231 2.16 -9.15 15.43
C ARG A 231 3.62 -9.42 15.78
N LYS A 232 4.08 -10.67 15.64
CA LYS A 232 5.50 -11.03 15.87
C LYS A 232 6.45 -10.34 14.89
N GLY A 233 5.97 -10.08 13.67
CA GLY A 233 6.72 -9.40 12.62
C GLY A 233 6.77 -7.87 12.70
N ASP A 234 6.18 -7.24 13.74
CA ASP A 234 6.01 -5.78 13.87
C ASP A 234 5.32 -5.16 12.62
N ARG A 235 4.35 -5.87 12.05
CA ARG A 235 3.65 -5.50 10.79
C ARG A 235 2.46 -4.59 11.06
N VAL A 236 2.73 -3.37 11.50
CA VAL A 236 1.70 -2.43 11.98
C VAL A 236 0.70 -2.07 10.87
N MET A 237 1.17 -1.75 9.66
CA MET A 237 0.25 -1.39 8.56
C MET A 237 -0.63 -2.58 8.15
N ASP A 238 -0.07 -3.78 8.06
CA ASP A 238 -0.83 -4.98 7.69
C ASP A 238 -1.86 -5.36 8.75
N LEU A 239 -1.53 -5.22 10.05
CA LEU A 239 -2.48 -5.40 11.14
C LEU A 239 -3.62 -4.38 11.06
N CYS A 240 -3.31 -3.14 10.70
CA CYS A 240 -4.33 -2.11 10.52
C CYS A 240 -5.26 -2.45 9.36
N GLU A 241 -4.71 -2.89 8.22
CA GLU A 241 -5.46 -3.31 7.04
C GLU A 241 -6.39 -4.49 7.36
N MET A 242 -5.84 -5.55 7.96
CA MET A 242 -6.58 -6.75 8.36
C MET A 242 -7.70 -6.43 9.35
N ASN A 243 -7.42 -5.60 10.38
CA ASN A 243 -8.43 -5.21 11.36
C ASN A 243 -9.54 -4.35 10.73
N LEU A 244 -9.21 -3.50 9.76
CA LEU A 244 -10.21 -2.74 9.02
C LEU A 244 -11.14 -3.67 8.22
N LEU A 245 -10.57 -4.66 7.53
CA LEU A 245 -11.35 -5.68 6.82
C LEU A 245 -12.23 -6.50 7.80
N CYS A 246 -11.73 -6.81 9.01
CA CYS A 246 -12.51 -7.49 10.05
C CYS A 246 -13.70 -6.63 10.50
N ALA A 247 -13.47 -5.33 10.72
CA ALA A 247 -14.53 -4.40 11.09
C ALA A 247 -15.60 -4.29 10.00
N VAL A 248 -15.20 -4.26 8.71
CA VAL A 248 -16.14 -4.34 7.59
C VAL A 248 -16.95 -5.63 7.63
N SER A 249 -16.30 -6.77 7.85
CA SER A 249 -16.97 -8.08 7.90
C SER A 249 -17.95 -8.19 9.09
N TYR A 250 -17.58 -7.67 10.27
CA TYR A 250 -18.49 -7.58 11.41
C TYR A 250 -19.69 -6.69 11.12
N PHE A 251 -19.47 -5.53 10.50
CA PHE A 251 -20.56 -4.63 10.14
C PHE A 251 -21.54 -5.27 9.15
N LEU A 252 -21.03 -5.90 8.09
CA LEU A 252 -21.84 -6.58 7.07
C LEU A 252 -22.56 -7.83 7.60
N SER A 253 -22.07 -8.44 8.69
CA SER A 253 -22.72 -9.54 9.39
C SER A 253 -23.59 -9.10 10.58
N ASP A 254 -23.98 -7.82 10.62
CA ASP A 254 -24.83 -7.18 11.64
C ASP A 254 -24.27 -7.22 13.08
N ARG A 255 -22.94 -7.36 13.22
CA ARG A 255 -22.20 -7.28 14.49
C ARG A 255 -21.58 -5.89 14.65
N LYS A 256 -22.43 -4.87 14.75
CA LYS A 256 -22.00 -3.46 14.68
C LYS A 256 -21.16 -3.02 15.86
N GLU A 257 -21.44 -3.53 17.06
CA GLU A 257 -20.67 -3.24 18.27
C GLU A 257 -19.21 -3.69 18.12
N ASP A 258 -19.00 -4.92 17.63
CA ASP A 258 -17.66 -5.47 17.38
C ASP A 258 -16.92 -4.66 16.31
N ALA A 259 -17.63 -4.25 15.25
CA ALA A 259 -17.08 -3.41 14.20
C ALA A 259 -16.60 -2.06 14.73
N PHE A 260 -17.43 -1.36 15.50
CA PHE A 260 -17.08 -0.03 16.03
C PHE A 260 -15.98 -0.10 17.10
N GLN A 261 -16.00 -1.11 17.96
CA GLN A 261 -14.93 -1.32 18.92
C GLN A 261 -13.57 -1.48 18.21
N LEU A 262 -13.52 -2.31 17.16
CA LEU A 262 -12.27 -2.54 16.43
C LEU A 262 -11.79 -1.28 15.69
N ILE A 263 -12.72 -0.46 15.19
CA ILE A 263 -12.39 0.84 14.60
C ILE A 263 -11.83 1.82 15.65
N ASP A 264 -12.42 1.88 16.84
CA ASP A 264 -11.95 2.75 17.92
C ASP A 264 -10.52 2.38 18.37
N GLU A 265 -10.19 1.08 18.37
CA GLU A 265 -8.84 0.59 18.64
C GLU A 265 -7.83 0.94 17.51
N LEU A 266 -8.29 0.92 16.26
CA LEU A 266 -7.48 1.19 15.07
C LEU A 266 -7.15 2.69 14.87
N LEU A 267 -8.13 3.56 15.13
CA LEU A 267 -8.07 4.99 14.78
C LEU A 267 -6.84 5.73 15.34
N PRO A 268 -6.41 5.53 16.59
CA PRO A 268 -5.21 6.19 17.11
C PRO A 268 -3.95 5.86 16.30
N ILE A 269 -3.78 4.58 15.92
CA ILE A 269 -2.61 4.10 15.18
C ILE A 269 -2.61 4.69 13.77
N VAL A 270 -3.75 4.63 13.09
CA VAL A 270 -3.93 5.20 11.74
C VAL A 270 -3.63 6.69 11.73
N LYS A 271 -4.13 7.43 12.74
CA LYS A 271 -3.90 8.87 12.86
C LYS A 271 -2.43 9.20 13.13
N GLU A 272 -1.79 8.49 14.06
CA GLU A 272 -0.38 8.69 14.39
C GLU A 272 0.52 8.40 13.19
N ARG A 273 0.25 7.30 12.48
CA ARG A 273 1.03 6.83 11.34
C ARG A 273 0.68 7.50 10.02
N ARG A 274 -0.42 8.26 9.95
CA ARG A 274 -0.96 8.88 8.74
C ARG A 274 -1.31 7.85 7.66
N PHE A 275 -2.01 6.79 8.03
CA PHE A 275 -2.55 5.79 7.10
C PHE A 275 -3.92 6.21 6.57
N ASP A 276 -4.00 7.45 6.07
CA ASP A 276 -5.24 8.10 5.64
C ASP A 276 -5.90 7.32 4.47
N ARG A 277 -5.11 6.87 3.49
CA ARG A 277 -5.60 6.03 2.39
C ARG A 277 -5.95 4.62 2.80
N LEU A 278 -5.35 4.07 3.85
CA LEU A 278 -5.72 2.73 4.31
C LEU A 278 -7.20 2.68 4.69
N ILE A 279 -7.72 3.73 5.34
CA ILE A 279 -9.16 3.84 5.66
C ILE A 279 -10.00 4.13 4.41
N ALA A 280 -9.50 5.01 3.54
CA ALA A 280 -10.25 5.48 2.37
C ALA A 280 -10.32 4.46 1.22
N ASP A 281 -9.33 3.58 1.11
CA ASP A 281 -9.27 2.52 0.09
C ASP A 281 -10.32 1.44 0.40
N GLU A 282 -10.50 1.03 1.66
CA GLU A 282 -11.40 -0.08 2.01
C GLU A 282 -12.90 0.23 2.02
N ARG A 283 -13.34 1.37 1.45
CA ARG A 283 -14.77 1.72 1.39
C ARG A 283 -15.20 2.31 0.04
N SER A 284 -16.29 1.80 -0.52
CA SER A 284 -17.07 2.49 -1.56
C SER A 284 -17.82 3.71 -1.00
N ASN A 285 -18.21 4.66 -1.85
CA ASN A 285 -19.01 5.84 -1.45
C ASN A 285 -20.32 5.47 -0.73
N GLN A 286 -20.89 4.30 -1.03
CA GLN A 286 -22.07 3.76 -0.39
C GLN A 286 -21.72 3.21 0.99
N GLU A 287 -20.62 2.46 1.11
CA GLU A 287 -20.14 1.94 2.40
C GLU A 287 -19.61 3.02 3.34
N ILE A 288 -19.11 4.16 2.83
CA ILE A 288 -18.78 5.35 3.64
C ILE A 288 -20.06 5.99 4.18
N ALA A 289 -21.10 6.09 3.35
CA ALA A 289 -22.38 6.64 3.74
C ALA A 289 -23.02 5.77 4.86
N ASP A 290 -22.97 4.45 4.66
CA ASP A 290 -23.52 3.47 5.59
C ASP A 290 -22.67 3.38 6.88
N PHE A 291 -21.34 3.48 6.77
CA PHE A 291 -20.41 3.54 7.91
C PHE A 291 -20.57 4.80 8.77
N MET A 292 -20.78 5.94 8.13
CA MET A 292 -20.95 7.23 8.82
C MET A 292 -22.41 7.47 9.25
N GLY A 293 -23.33 6.56 8.97
CA GLY A 293 -24.75 6.68 9.30
C GLY A 293 -25.44 7.87 8.62
N ILE A 294 -24.99 8.26 7.43
CA ILE A 294 -25.49 9.42 6.69
C ILE A 294 -25.86 9.03 5.25
N SER A 295 -26.80 9.72 4.61
CA SER A 295 -27.17 9.36 3.23
C SER A 295 -25.97 9.52 2.28
N ILE A 296 -25.90 8.74 1.20
CA ILE A 296 -24.88 8.93 0.14
C ILE A 296 -24.95 10.36 -0.45
N ASN A 297 -26.15 10.94 -0.46
CA ASN A 297 -26.36 12.33 -0.82
C ASN A 297 -25.82 13.29 0.23
N THR A 298 -25.77 12.90 1.51
CA THR A 298 -25.15 13.62 2.63
C THR A 298 -23.63 13.54 2.57
N VAL A 299 -23.02 12.41 2.19
CA VAL A 299 -21.58 12.31 1.87
C VAL A 299 -21.23 13.20 0.68
N LYS A 300 -22.03 13.11 -0.39
CA LYS A 300 -21.94 14.01 -1.56
C LYS A 300 -22.25 15.48 -1.20
N PHE A 301 -23.11 15.73 -0.21
CA PHE A 301 -23.50 17.06 0.27
C PHE A 301 -22.48 17.66 1.25
N HIS A 302 -21.79 16.87 2.07
CA HIS A 302 -20.64 17.33 2.86
C HIS A 302 -19.48 17.67 1.94
N ARG A 303 -19.23 16.85 0.90
CA ARG A 303 -18.33 17.20 -0.20
C ARG A 303 -18.76 18.50 -0.90
N LYS A 304 -20.06 18.66 -1.21
CA LYS A 304 -20.64 19.86 -1.84
C LYS A 304 -20.68 21.08 -0.91
N ASN A 305 -20.83 20.93 0.40
CA ASN A 305 -20.85 21.99 1.41
C ASN A 305 -19.44 22.45 1.76
N ILE A 306 -18.47 21.55 1.80
CA ILE A 306 -17.05 21.90 1.84
C ILE A 306 -16.73 22.73 0.60
N PHE A 307 -17.20 22.31 -0.58
CA PHE A 307 -17.04 23.08 -1.82
C PHE A 307 -17.82 24.41 -1.79
N ALA A 308 -19.05 24.46 -1.27
CA ALA A 308 -19.86 25.68 -1.22
C ALA A 308 -19.35 26.70 -0.17
N LYS A 309 -18.88 26.24 1.00
CA LYS A 309 -18.21 27.07 2.02
C LYS A 309 -16.89 27.63 1.52
N LEU A 310 -16.19 26.87 0.68
CA LEU A 310 -15.03 27.32 -0.08
C LEU A 310 -15.42 28.10 -1.37
N ARG A 311 -16.70 28.27 -1.70
CA ARG A 311 -17.21 28.91 -2.93
C ARG A 311 -16.65 28.34 -4.25
N VAL A 312 -16.49 27.02 -4.32
CA VAL A 312 -15.92 26.29 -5.45
C VAL A 312 -16.89 25.23 -5.96
N ARG A 313 -16.79 24.87 -7.24
CA ARG A 313 -17.67 23.86 -7.88
C ARG A 313 -16.95 22.57 -8.21
N THR A 314 -15.61 22.58 -8.21
CA THR A 314 -14.77 21.42 -8.56
C THR A 314 -13.60 21.26 -7.60
N ARG A 315 -13.09 20.02 -7.47
CA ARG A 315 -11.95 19.66 -6.60
C ARG A 315 -10.71 20.53 -6.87
N ARG A 316 -10.49 20.90 -8.13
CA ARG A 316 -9.39 21.78 -8.58
C ARG A 316 -9.53 23.23 -8.09
N GLN A 317 -10.76 23.74 -8.04
CA GLN A 317 -11.07 25.05 -7.46
C GLN A 317 -10.95 25.01 -5.93
N ALA A 318 -11.35 23.90 -5.28
CA ALA A 318 -11.23 23.71 -3.84
C ALA A 318 -9.78 23.78 -3.35
N VAL A 319 -8.85 23.14 -4.07
CA VAL A 319 -7.41 23.20 -3.77
C VAL A 319 -6.87 24.63 -3.92
N ARG A 320 -7.34 25.39 -4.92
CA ARG A 320 -6.94 26.78 -5.12
C ARG A 320 -7.43 27.70 -3.99
N VAL A 321 -8.69 27.57 -3.58
CA VAL A 321 -9.26 28.39 -2.50
C VAL A 321 -8.70 27.99 -1.12
N ALA A 322 -8.40 26.71 -0.90
CA ALA A 322 -7.75 26.24 0.32
C ALA A 322 -6.29 26.77 0.45
N LYS A 323 -5.59 26.95 -0.68
CA LYS A 323 -4.28 27.65 -0.76
C LYS A 323 -4.41 29.14 -0.48
N GLU A 324 -5.43 29.81 -1.03
CA GLU A 324 -5.67 31.25 -0.84
C GLU A 324 -6.09 31.60 0.61
N ASN A 325 -6.74 30.68 1.34
CA ASN A 325 -7.20 30.90 2.73
C ASN A 325 -6.33 30.24 3.82
N ARG A 326 -5.17 29.66 3.47
CA ARG A 326 -4.19 29.05 4.40
C ARG A 326 -4.74 27.90 5.27
N LEU A 327 -5.80 27.21 4.81
CA LEU A 327 -6.39 26.04 5.50
C LEU A 327 -5.59 24.74 5.27
N VAL A 328 -4.73 24.75 4.25
CA VAL A 328 -3.63 23.81 4.04
C VAL A 328 -2.35 24.65 4.10
N SER A 329 -1.39 24.24 4.94
CA SER A 329 -0.15 24.99 5.12
C SER A 329 0.65 25.04 3.83
N LEU A 330 1.21 26.21 3.51
CA LEU A 330 2.21 26.37 2.45
C LEU A 330 3.41 25.46 2.73
N ARG A 331 3.51 24.35 2.00
CA ARG A 331 4.74 23.92 1.34
C ARG A 331 4.39 23.42 -0.05
#